data_AF-A0A6A5RSI5-F1
#
_entry.id   AF-A0A6A5RSI5-F1
#
_cell.length_a   1.000
_cell.length_b   1.000
_cell.length_c   1.000
_cell.angle_alpha   90.00
_cell.angle_beta   90.00
_cell.angle_gamma   90.00
#
_symmetry.space_group_name_H-M   'P 1'
#
loop_
_entity.id
_entity.type
_entity.pdbx_description
1 polymer ?
#
loop_
_entity_poly.entity_id
_entity_poly.type
_entity_poly.pdbx_seq_one_letter_code
_entity_poly.pdbx_strand_id
1 'polypeptide(L)'
;MLTLRVLLSLPTLLSIALVAHVNAAVPADDGVIAEEKGTAKPELAAALTGGEGCSSSDIEDIRVGFVEMTELFQAALPYDQNGQPSIELFGRPLRIANYSSMIESNLKRAAQYANLRGSETVNPDVHVRCDDPNNMCKTGNKRDGNHVAYNMGNLPMINFCKDYFKLDGLEDRVDKKAGNQMEKERLHEYYNRGTLWARMVMHIGGVGVAVVEKAIPAQANSASGREWETVVSEGAMNTTVLAGVLNDRPDGNAPTDIQTLKYTYGVTRSKLLAVLSTQMPYDAANNAENYALYAQARYIMQKKGFYPNVPVMDFPNELSVLTNEQLQDGERCKYAYFDSSDVVAPPPNMELKAKPLPGAASKQQPALMILATLAVATSIAMSSFG
;
A
#
# COMPACT_ATOMS: atom_id res chain seq x y z
N MET A 1 -16.29 -46.32 24.03
CA MET A 1 -17.51 -45.73 23.44
C MET A 1 -18.16 -44.84 24.48
N LEU A 2 -18.03 -43.51 24.37
CA LEU A 2 -18.78 -42.57 25.21
C LEU A 2 -20.23 -42.54 24.71
N THR A 3 -21.19 -42.78 25.59
CA THR A 3 -22.61 -42.69 25.27
C THR A 3 -23.15 -41.30 25.65
N LEU A 4 -24.10 -40.79 24.86
CA LEU A 4 -24.71 -39.46 25.02
C LEU A 4 -25.26 -39.21 26.44
N ARG A 5 -25.64 -40.28 27.16
CA ARG A 5 -26.11 -40.20 28.55
C ARG A 5 -25.02 -39.81 29.55
N VAL A 6 -23.76 -40.17 29.33
CA VAL A 6 -22.64 -39.84 30.23
C VAL A 6 -22.25 -38.37 30.10
N LEU A 7 -22.48 -37.75 28.93
CA LEU A 7 -22.26 -36.33 28.70
C LEU A 7 -23.31 -35.44 29.38
N LEU A 8 -24.54 -35.94 29.56
CA LEU A 8 -25.64 -35.19 30.18
C LEU A 8 -25.65 -35.26 31.71
N SER A 9 -24.84 -36.12 32.32
CA SER A 9 -24.71 -36.26 33.79
C SER A 9 -23.51 -35.50 34.38
N LEU A 10 -22.79 -34.73 33.57
CA LEU A 10 -21.67 -33.92 34.07
C LEU A 10 -22.21 -32.73 34.87
N PRO A 11 -21.62 -32.40 36.03
CA PRO A 11 -21.96 -31.21 36.79
C PRO A 11 -21.86 -29.99 35.86
N THR A 12 -22.84 -29.08 35.92
CA THR A 12 -22.94 -27.89 35.07
C THR A 12 -21.64 -27.08 35.02
N LEU A 13 -20.86 -27.08 36.11
CA LEU A 13 -19.54 -26.43 36.18
C LEU A 13 -18.46 -27.11 35.30
N LEU A 14 -18.50 -28.44 35.18
CA LEU A 14 -17.60 -29.19 34.30
C LEU A 14 -18.00 -29.06 32.83
N SER A 15 -19.30 -28.94 32.53
CA SER A 15 -19.79 -28.67 31.17
C SER A 15 -19.38 -27.27 30.69
N ILE A 16 -19.45 -26.26 31.57
CA ILE A 16 -18.97 -24.90 31.27
C ILE A 16 -17.45 -24.89 31.10
N ALA A 17 -16.70 -25.62 31.95
CA ALA A 17 -15.25 -25.72 31.80
C ALA A 17 -14.82 -26.47 30.52
N LEU A 18 -15.56 -27.50 30.09
CA LEU A 18 -15.32 -28.21 28.84
C LEU A 18 -15.68 -27.36 27.61
N VAL A 19 -16.76 -26.59 27.64
CA VAL A 19 -17.10 -25.65 26.55
C VAL A 19 -16.12 -24.46 26.52
N ALA A 20 -15.69 -23.97 27.68
CA ALA A 20 -14.66 -22.93 27.76
C ALA A 20 -13.28 -23.44 27.31
N HIS A 21 -12.90 -24.68 27.62
CA HIS A 21 -11.65 -25.28 27.11
C HIS A 21 -11.73 -25.65 25.63
N VAL A 22 -12.88 -26.08 25.11
CA VAL A 22 -13.03 -26.34 23.67
C VAL A 22 -13.02 -25.02 22.89
N ASN A 23 -13.61 -23.93 23.40
CA ASN A 23 -13.52 -22.61 22.75
C ASN A 23 -12.17 -21.91 22.97
N ALA A 24 -11.41 -22.24 24.02
CA ALA A 24 -10.05 -21.72 24.25
C ALA A 24 -8.95 -22.54 23.56
N ALA A 25 -9.26 -23.76 23.09
CA ALA A 25 -8.32 -24.65 22.41
C ALA A 25 -8.58 -24.78 20.89
N VAL A 26 -9.51 -24.00 20.33
CA VAL A 26 -9.52 -23.73 18.89
C VAL A 26 -8.40 -22.70 18.67
N PRO A 27 -7.29 -23.06 18.00
CA PRO A 27 -6.38 -22.04 17.49
C PRO A 27 -7.22 -21.11 16.62
N ALA A 28 -7.08 -19.80 16.79
CA ALA A 28 -7.70 -18.85 15.89
C ALA A 28 -7.32 -19.27 14.46
N ASP A 29 -8.31 -19.74 13.71
CA ASP A 29 -8.18 -19.97 12.29
C ASP A 29 -8.03 -18.55 11.74
N ASP A 30 -6.80 -18.12 11.46
CA ASP A 30 -6.48 -16.74 11.04
C ASP A 30 -7.08 -16.41 9.65
N GLY A 31 -7.94 -17.30 9.11
CA GLY A 31 -8.77 -17.07 7.95
C GLY A 31 -8.01 -17.21 6.63
N VAL A 32 -6.79 -17.77 6.66
CA VAL A 32 -6.03 -18.10 5.45
C VAL A 32 -6.31 -19.53 5.03
N ILE A 33 -6.78 -19.70 3.80
CA ILE A 33 -7.01 -21.00 3.18
C ILE A 33 -5.63 -21.69 3.01
N ALA A 34 -5.46 -22.86 3.64
CA ALA A 34 -4.28 -23.75 3.58
C ALA A 34 -3.19 -23.60 4.66
N GLU A 35 -3.56 -23.34 5.92
CA GLU A 35 -2.62 -23.35 7.03
C GLU A 35 -2.24 -24.77 7.49
N GLU A 36 -1.00 -25.20 7.22
CA GLU A 36 -0.37 -26.33 7.92
C GLU A 36 0.41 -25.83 9.15
N LYS A 37 0.39 -26.62 10.23
CA LYS A 37 1.01 -26.33 11.54
C LYS A 37 2.53 -26.11 11.42
N GLY A 38 2.94 -24.86 11.21
CA GLY A 38 4.33 -24.41 11.22
C GLY A 38 4.82 -23.92 12.60
N THR A 39 6.10 -23.53 12.65
CA THR A 39 6.78 -22.93 13.80
C THR A 39 6.05 -21.71 14.37
N ALA A 40 6.23 -21.43 15.67
CA ALA A 40 5.64 -20.26 16.32
C ALA A 40 6.16 -18.97 15.67
N LYS A 41 5.25 -18.13 15.18
CA LYS A 41 5.54 -16.90 14.43
C LYS A 41 5.15 -15.67 15.26
N PRO A 42 5.76 -14.50 15.00
CA PRO A 42 5.38 -13.26 15.67
C PRO A 42 3.92 -12.94 15.35
N GLU A 43 3.12 -12.71 16.39
CA GLU A 43 1.71 -12.36 16.27
C GLU A 43 1.60 -10.85 16.02
N LEU A 44 1.39 -10.46 14.77
CA LEU A 44 1.34 -9.05 14.34
C LEU A 44 -0.04 -8.44 14.57
N ALA A 45 -0.12 -7.10 14.55
CA ALA A 45 -1.32 -6.31 14.82
C ALA A 45 -2.35 -6.35 13.69
N ALA A 46 -2.03 -6.97 12.55
CA ALA A 46 -2.98 -7.33 11.53
C ALA A 46 -2.74 -8.78 11.11
N ALA A 47 -3.81 -9.53 10.90
CA ALA A 47 -3.75 -10.84 10.29
C ALA A 47 -3.72 -10.71 8.76
N LEU A 48 -3.11 -11.70 8.10
CA LEU A 48 -3.35 -11.94 6.68
C LEU A 48 -4.51 -12.93 6.59
N THR A 49 -5.47 -12.68 5.71
CA THR A 49 -6.63 -13.56 5.47
C THR A 49 -6.74 -13.90 3.98
N GLY A 50 -7.59 -14.87 3.60
CA GLY A 50 -7.82 -15.20 2.18
C GLY A 50 -6.92 -16.31 1.67
N GLY A 51 -6.29 -16.12 0.51
CA GLY A 51 -5.44 -17.11 -0.14
C GLY A 51 -6.07 -17.77 -1.36
N GLU A 52 -7.12 -17.17 -1.93
CA GLU A 52 -7.74 -17.65 -3.16
C GLU A 52 -6.70 -17.77 -4.29
N GLY A 53 -6.53 -18.99 -4.81
CA GLY A 53 -5.57 -19.29 -5.89
C GLY A 53 -4.11 -19.43 -5.45
N CYS A 54 -3.81 -19.25 -4.16
CA CYS A 54 -2.45 -19.39 -3.63
C CYS A 54 -2.16 -20.84 -3.25
N SER A 55 -0.93 -21.31 -3.52
CA SER A 55 -0.42 -22.54 -2.91
C SER A 55 0.07 -22.27 -1.47
N SER A 56 0.30 -23.32 -0.67
CA SER A 56 0.85 -23.16 0.68
C SER A 56 2.22 -22.47 0.71
N SER A 57 3.07 -22.71 -0.30
CA SER A 57 4.35 -22.00 -0.44
C SER A 57 4.15 -20.53 -0.77
N ASP A 58 3.17 -20.21 -1.63
CA ASP A 58 2.86 -18.82 -1.97
C ASP A 58 2.38 -18.04 -0.74
N ILE A 59 1.53 -18.66 0.09
CA ILE A 59 1.08 -18.07 1.35
C ILE A 59 2.24 -17.81 2.30
N GLU A 60 3.21 -18.73 2.37
CA GLU A 60 4.39 -18.53 3.21
C GLU A 60 5.25 -17.37 2.70
N ASP A 61 5.49 -17.29 1.39
CA ASP A 61 6.24 -16.20 0.77
C ASP A 61 5.56 -14.83 0.93
N ILE A 62 4.23 -14.81 0.89
CA ILE A 62 3.40 -13.63 1.17
C ILE A 62 3.57 -13.20 2.64
N ARG A 63 3.49 -14.15 3.58
CA ARG A 63 3.68 -13.90 5.02
C ARG A 63 5.08 -13.40 5.35
N VAL A 64 6.12 -14.04 4.81
CA VAL A 64 7.50 -13.62 5.01
C VAL A 64 7.71 -12.21 4.45
N GLY A 65 7.24 -11.93 3.23
CA GLY A 65 7.31 -10.59 2.65
C GLY A 65 6.58 -9.53 3.48
N PHE A 66 5.46 -9.89 4.11
CA PHE A 66 4.74 -9.01 5.03
C PHE A 66 5.59 -8.67 6.27
N VAL A 67 6.25 -9.65 6.87
CA VAL A 67 7.20 -9.42 7.98
C VAL A 67 8.38 -8.55 7.52
N GLU A 68 8.99 -8.86 6.38
CA GLU A 68 10.10 -8.07 5.81
C GLU A 68 9.72 -6.60 5.59
N MET A 69 8.50 -6.35 5.08
CA MET A 69 7.97 -5.00 4.95
C MET A 69 7.90 -4.27 6.29
N THR A 70 7.47 -4.94 7.36
CA THR A 70 7.43 -4.33 8.68
C THR A 70 8.82 -3.88 9.13
N GLU A 71 9.86 -4.68 8.86
CA GLU A 71 11.25 -4.28 9.15
C GLU A 71 11.69 -3.04 8.36
N LEU A 72 11.28 -2.95 7.09
CA LEU A 72 11.56 -1.77 6.26
C LEU A 72 10.95 -0.50 6.86
N PHE A 73 9.66 -0.53 7.22
CA PHE A 73 8.99 0.65 7.78
C PHE A 73 9.46 0.98 9.20
N GLN A 74 9.89 -0.01 9.99
CA GLN A 74 10.55 0.26 11.27
C GLN A 74 11.89 0.98 11.07
N ALA A 75 12.70 0.58 10.09
CA ALA A 75 13.95 1.28 9.76
C ALA A 75 13.72 2.71 9.22
N ALA A 76 12.56 2.96 8.60
CA ALA A 76 12.15 4.28 8.10
C ALA A 76 11.82 5.28 9.22
N LEU A 77 11.67 4.82 10.46
CA LEU A 77 11.34 5.65 11.62
C LEU A 77 12.56 5.85 12.55
N PRO A 78 12.75 7.07 13.10
CA PRO A 78 12.02 8.30 12.78
C PRO A 78 12.32 8.81 11.36
N TYR A 79 11.33 9.49 10.77
CA TYR A 79 11.47 10.12 9.46
C TYR A 79 12.54 11.21 9.52
N ASP A 80 13.58 11.06 8.71
CA ASP A 80 14.64 12.06 8.55
C ASP A 80 14.39 12.85 7.26
N GLN A 81 13.75 14.00 7.40
CA GLN A 81 13.45 14.90 6.28
C GLN A 81 14.69 15.50 5.62
N ASN A 82 15.81 15.57 6.34
CA ASN A 82 17.07 16.18 5.86
C ASN A 82 18.04 15.12 5.31
N GLY A 83 17.76 13.84 5.55
CA GLY A 83 18.59 12.74 5.07
C GLY A 83 18.57 12.63 3.55
N GLN A 84 19.69 12.17 2.98
CA GLN A 84 19.85 11.99 1.54
C GLN A 84 18.72 11.18 0.87
N PRO A 85 18.23 10.07 1.44
CA PRO A 85 17.11 9.33 0.84
C PRO A 85 15.83 10.17 0.77
N SER A 86 15.55 11.01 1.77
CA SER A 86 14.37 11.88 1.77
C SER A 86 14.48 12.96 0.69
N ILE A 87 15.66 13.56 0.55
CA ILE A 87 15.90 14.58 -0.46
C ILE A 87 15.71 14.02 -1.88
N GLU A 88 16.19 12.80 -2.13
CA GLU A 88 16.11 12.20 -3.46
C GLU A 88 14.74 11.60 -3.78
N LEU A 89 14.02 11.08 -2.79
CA LEU A 89 12.73 10.42 -3.01
C LEU A 89 11.53 11.31 -2.71
N PHE A 90 11.63 12.36 -1.92
CA PHE A 90 10.49 13.27 -1.68
C PHE A 90 10.78 14.68 -2.18
N GLY A 91 12.04 15.11 -2.13
CA GLY A 91 12.49 16.41 -2.62
C GLY A 91 13.19 17.20 -1.54
N ARG A 92 13.77 18.34 -1.93
CA ARG A 92 14.49 19.23 -1.00
C ARG A 92 13.56 19.74 0.12
N PRO A 93 14.03 19.93 1.36
CA PRO A 93 13.18 20.30 2.49
C PRO A 93 12.26 21.50 2.24
N LEU A 94 12.75 22.54 1.57
CA LEU A 94 11.93 23.73 1.23
C LEU A 94 10.77 23.41 0.28
N ARG A 95 10.94 22.44 -0.62
CA ARG A 95 9.91 22.01 -1.57
C ARG A 95 8.83 21.17 -0.87
N ILE A 96 9.22 20.30 0.05
CA ILE A 96 8.32 19.35 0.72
C ILE A 96 7.82 19.81 2.09
N ALA A 97 8.20 21.01 2.56
CA ALA A 97 7.90 21.47 3.92
C ALA A 97 6.42 21.35 4.32
N ASN A 98 5.51 21.59 3.37
CA ASN A 98 4.05 21.49 3.61
C ASN A 98 3.53 20.04 3.67
N TYR A 99 4.35 19.06 3.27
CA TYR A 99 3.98 17.65 3.15
C TYR A 99 4.81 16.73 4.07
N SER A 100 5.84 17.23 4.75
CA SER A 100 6.68 16.45 5.68
C SER A 100 5.85 15.73 6.75
N SER A 101 4.82 16.38 7.30
CA SER A 101 3.94 15.78 8.31
C SER A 101 3.08 14.64 7.74
N MET A 102 2.62 14.79 6.49
CA MET A 102 1.89 13.74 5.76
C MET A 102 2.79 12.54 5.49
N ILE A 103 4.03 12.78 5.03
CA ILE A 103 5.02 11.73 4.78
C ILE A 103 5.32 10.95 6.06
N GLU A 104 5.65 11.66 7.15
CA GLU A 104 5.91 11.03 8.45
C GLU A 104 4.70 10.24 8.96
N SER A 105 3.49 10.79 8.81
CA SER A 105 2.26 10.13 9.25
C SER A 105 1.94 8.87 8.42
N ASN A 106 2.17 8.92 7.10
CA ASN A 106 2.06 7.77 6.22
C ASN A 106 3.02 6.66 6.65
N LEU A 107 4.31 6.99 6.88
CA LEU A 107 5.33 6.03 7.36
C LEU A 107 4.95 5.43 8.72
N LYS A 108 4.46 6.24 9.66
CA LYS A 108 3.99 5.78 10.97
C LYS A 108 2.82 4.81 10.86
N ARG A 109 1.82 5.10 10.02
CA ARG A 109 0.67 4.21 9.81
C ARG A 109 1.06 2.91 9.14
N ALA A 110 1.99 2.95 8.17
CA ALA A 110 2.52 1.73 7.57
C ALA A 110 3.30 0.88 8.60
N ALA A 111 4.11 1.51 9.44
CA ALA A 111 4.86 0.83 10.49
C ALA A 111 3.98 0.20 11.59
N GLN A 112 2.72 0.64 11.75
CA GLN A 112 1.80 0.06 12.74
C GLN A 112 1.47 -1.42 12.44
N TYR A 113 1.64 -1.89 11.20
CA TYR A 113 1.53 -3.32 10.87
C TYR A 113 2.59 -4.18 11.56
N ALA A 114 3.69 -3.57 12.01
CA ALA A 114 4.74 -4.24 12.78
C ALA A 114 4.41 -4.43 14.27
N ASN A 115 3.37 -3.77 14.78
CA ASN A 115 3.02 -3.88 16.19
C ASN A 115 2.61 -5.32 16.53
N LEU A 116 2.87 -5.77 17.76
CA LEU A 116 2.36 -7.07 18.20
C LEU A 116 0.86 -6.99 18.48
N ARG A 117 0.14 -8.10 18.24
CA ARG A 117 -1.30 -8.24 18.52
C ARG A 117 -1.56 -7.91 20.00
N GLY A 118 -2.53 -7.03 20.27
CA GLY A 118 -2.85 -6.54 21.61
C GLY A 118 -2.32 -5.14 21.96
N SER A 119 -1.57 -4.50 21.04
CA SER A 119 -1.33 -3.05 21.09
C SER A 119 -2.63 -2.26 20.87
N GLU A 120 -2.75 -1.05 21.43
CA GLU A 120 -3.97 -0.23 21.38
C GLU A 120 -4.42 0.12 19.94
N THR A 121 -3.50 0.07 18.97
CA THR A 121 -3.78 0.35 17.56
C THR A 121 -3.70 -0.91 16.72
N VAL A 122 -4.86 -1.49 16.40
CA VAL A 122 -5.01 -2.64 15.49
C VAL A 122 -5.26 -2.14 14.07
N ASN A 123 -4.39 -2.53 13.14
CA ASN A 123 -4.55 -2.25 11.71
C ASN A 123 -5.52 -3.28 11.09
N PRO A 124 -6.17 -2.98 9.95
CA PRO A 124 -7.13 -3.91 9.36
C PRO A 124 -6.37 -5.12 8.83
N ASP A 125 -6.99 -6.28 8.96
CA ASP A 125 -6.50 -7.50 8.33
C ASP A 125 -6.41 -7.30 6.82
N VAL A 126 -5.37 -7.85 6.21
CA VAL A 126 -5.12 -7.72 4.77
C VAL A 126 -5.54 -9.03 4.09
N HIS A 127 -6.49 -8.93 3.17
CA HIS A 127 -6.96 -10.07 2.40
C HIS A 127 -6.07 -10.28 1.16
N VAL A 128 -5.43 -11.43 1.07
CA VAL A 128 -4.46 -11.74 0.00
C VAL A 128 -5.04 -12.74 -0.99
N ARG A 129 -4.63 -12.63 -2.26
CA ARG A 129 -5.07 -13.52 -3.36
C ARG A 129 -3.94 -13.80 -4.34
N CYS A 130 -4.06 -14.87 -5.11
CA CYS A 130 -3.15 -15.25 -6.21
C CYS A 130 -3.89 -15.70 -7.48
N ASP A 131 -5.22 -15.60 -7.52
CA ASP A 131 -6.06 -16.07 -8.63
C ASP A 131 -6.26 -15.05 -9.76
N ASP A 132 -5.81 -13.80 -9.58
CA ASP A 132 -5.89 -12.70 -10.56
C ASP A 132 -7.31 -12.44 -11.09
N PRO A 133 -8.26 -12.04 -10.22
CA PRO A 133 -9.67 -11.89 -10.59
C PRO A 133 -9.92 -10.79 -11.63
N ASN A 134 -9.01 -9.81 -11.75
CA ASN A 134 -9.06 -8.75 -12.74
C ASN A 134 -8.27 -9.05 -14.02
N ASN A 135 -7.60 -10.21 -14.10
CA ASN A 135 -6.71 -10.59 -15.20
C ASN A 135 -5.65 -9.52 -15.51
N MET A 136 -5.10 -8.89 -14.46
CA MET A 136 -4.17 -7.76 -14.56
C MET A 136 -2.71 -8.19 -14.53
N CYS A 137 -2.41 -9.40 -14.05
CA CYS A 137 -1.02 -9.86 -13.93
C CYS A 137 -0.29 -9.96 -15.28
N LYS A 138 -1.01 -9.98 -16.41
CA LYS A 138 -0.43 -10.09 -17.76
C LYS A 138 -0.80 -8.95 -18.70
N THR A 139 -1.39 -7.88 -18.21
CA THR A 139 -1.84 -6.74 -19.04
C THR A 139 -0.66 -5.87 -19.52
N GLY A 140 0.57 -6.19 -19.12
CA GLY A 140 1.79 -5.52 -19.52
C GLY A 140 2.29 -5.84 -20.93
N ASN A 141 3.09 -4.93 -21.48
CA ASN A 141 3.84 -5.16 -22.71
C ASN A 141 5.30 -5.56 -22.39
N LYS A 142 6.07 -6.08 -23.37
CA LYS A 142 7.48 -6.46 -23.17
C LYS A 142 8.37 -5.29 -22.75
N ARG A 143 8.01 -4.07 -23.13
CA ARG A 143 8.74 -2.85 -22.77
C ARG A 143 8.52 -2.54 -21.30
N ASP A 144 7.32 -2.65 -20.77
CA ASP A 144 6.88 -2.08 -19.49
C ASP A 144 6.71 -3.09 -18.36
N GLY A 145 6.89 -4.38 -18.63
CA GLY A 145 6.81 -5.43 -17.63
C GLY A 145 5.38 -5.78 -17.24
N ASN A 146 5.23 -6.77 -16.37
CA ASN A 146 3.95 -7.22 -15.83
C ASN A 146 3.69 -6.63 -14.44
N HIS A 147 2.44 -6.65 -13.99
CA HIS A 147 2.17 -6.44 -12.57
C HIS A 147 2.77 -7.58 -11.76
N VAL A 148 3.49 -7.20 -10.69
CA VAL A 148 4.03 -8.14 -9.71
C VAL A 148 3.01 -8.35 -8.58
N ALA A 149 2.26 -7.31 -8.25
CA ALA A 149 1.04 -7.35 -7.44
C ALA A 149 0.15 -6.16 -7.81
N TYR A 150 -1.10 -6.15 -7.35
CA TYR A 150 -2.00 -5.00 -7.42
C TYR A 150 -3.01 -5.00 -6.26
N ASN A 151 -3.48 -3.82 -5.89
CA ASN A 151 -4.54 -3.60 -4.92
C ASN A 151 -5.92 -3.57 -5.60
N MET A 152 -6.94 -4.09 -4.91
CA MET A 152 -8.33 -3.98 -5.34
C MET A 152 -8.98 -2.76 -4.68
N GLY A 153 -8.99 -1.64 -5.41
CA GLY A 153 -9.30 -0.33 -4.87
C GLY A 153 -8.34 0.06 -3.75
N ASN A 154 -8.79 0.92 -2.84
CA ASN A 154 -8.03 1.30 -1.65
C ASN A 154 -8.37 0.45 -0.41
N LEU A 155 -8.90 -0.76 -0.64
CA LEU A 155 -9.22 -1.72 0.41
C LEU A 155 -7.94 -2.46 0.86
N PRO A 156 -7.90 -3.03 2.08
CA PRO A 156 -6.80 -3.89 2.51
C PRO A 156 -6.91 -5.25 1.81
N MET A 157 -6.73 -5.24 0.50
CA MET A 157 -6.96 -6.38 -0.38
C MET A 157 -5.96 -6.33 -1.53
N ILE A 158 -5.05 -7.32 -1.60
CA ILE A 158 -3.92 -7.34 -2.53
C ILE A 158 -3.91 -8.68 -3.27
N ASN A 159 -3.79 -8.61 -4.60
CA ASN A 159 -3.54 -9.78 -5.43
C ASN A 159 -2.07 -9.85 -5.80
N PHE A 160 -1.42 -10.97 -5.48
CA PHE A 160 -0.02 -11.26 -5.82
C PHE A 160 0.06 -12.04 -7.12
N CYS A 161 0.83 -11.53 -8.08
CA CYS A 161 1.05 -12.17 -9.36
C CYS A 161 2.22 -13.14 -9.29
N LYS A 162 2.34 -14.03 -10.29
CA LYS A 162 3.42 -15.04 -10.36
C LYS A 162 4.82 -14.45 -10.28
N ASP A 163 5.01 -13.22 -10.71
CA ASP A 163 6.32 -12.56 -10.69
C ASP A 163 6.73 -12.12 -9.27
N TYR A 164 5.80 -12.01 -8.31
CA TYR A 164 6.12 -11.73 -6.91
C TYR A 164 6.97 -12.85 -6.30
N PHE A 165 6.60 -14.10 -6.56
CA PHE A 165 7.28 -15.28 -6.02
C PHE A 165 8.66 -15.52 -6.63
N LYS A 166 9.06 -14.72 -7.62
CA LYS A 166 10.42 -14.71 -8.19
C LYS A 166 11.33 -13.68 -7.52
N LEU A 167 10.78 -12.80 -6.69
CA LEU A 167 11.57 -11.83 -5.93
C LEU A 167 12.27 -12.55 -4.78
N ASP A 168 13.53 -12.16 -4.56
CA ASP A 168 14.29 -12.61 -3.40
C ASP A 168 13.69 -12.05 -2.09
N GLY A 169 13.98 -12.71 -0.97
CA GLY A 169 13.71 -12.16 0.36
C GLY A 169 14.63 -10.98 0.71
N LEU A 170 14.26 -10.22 1.74
CA LEU A 170 14.92 -8.96 2.10
C LEU A 170 16.40 -9.14 2.47
N GLU A 171 16.70 -10.00 3.45
CA GLU A 171 18.06 -10.18 3.96
C GLU A 171 18.99 -10.75 2.89
N ASP A 172 18.58 -11.84 2.24
CA ASP A 172 19.32 -12.47 1.15
C ASP A 172 19.63 -11.49 0.02
N ARG A 173 18.65 -10.67 -0.38
CA ARG A 173 18.83 -9.68 -1.44
C ARG A 173 19.81 -8.60 -1.02
N VAL A 174 19.66 -8.05 0.18
CA VAL A 174 20.52 -6.98 0.69
C VAL A 174 21.96 -7.45 0.83
N ASP A 175 22.17 -8.64 1.37
CA ASP A 175 23.50 -9.20 1.59
C ASP A 175 24.22 -9.51 0.28
N LYS A 176 23.51 -10.16 -0.65
CA LYS A 176 24.01 -10.46 -1.99
C LYS A 176 24.43 -9.21 -2.75
N LYS A 177 23.60 -8.17 -2.73
CA LYS A 177 23.83 -6.94 -3.52
C LYS A 177 24.85 -6.01 -2.87
N ALA A 178 24.88 -5.92 -1.54
CA ALA A 178 25.90 -5.16 -0.83
C ALA A 178 27.32 -5.73 -1.03
N GLY A 179 27.44 -7.04 -1.24
CA GLY A 179 28.71 -7.70 -1.56
C GLY A 179 29.22 -7.45 -2.99
N ASN A 180 28.37 -6.97 -3.91
CA ASN A 180 28.73 -6.77 -5.32
C ASN A 180 29.13 -5.32 -5.61
N GLN A 181 30.42 -5.09 -5.88
CA GLN A 181 30.95 -3.73 -6.12
C GLN A 181 30.29 -2.97 -7.28
N MET A 182 29.77 -3.68 -8.29
CA MET A 182 29.12 -3.05 -9.45
C MET A 182 27.66 -2.67 -9.19
N GLU A 183 27.01 -3.37 -8.28
CA GLU A 183 25.56 -3.26 -8.02
C GLU A 183 25.26 -2.56 -6.70
N LYS A 184 26.22 -2.53 -5.76
CA LYS A 184 25.97 -2.07 -4.38
C LYS A 184 25.42 -0.65 -4.30
N GLU A 185 25.78 0.23 -5.24
CA GLU A 185 25.33 1.64 -5.24
C GLU A 185 23.96 1.83 -5.89
N ARG A 186 23.39 0.80 -6.54
CA ARG A 186 22.14 0.90 -7.28
C ARG A 186 20.97 0.48 -6.39
N LEU A 187 20.24 1.42 -5.81
CA LEU A 187 19.08 1.13 -4.94
C LEU A 187 18.08 0.14 -5.58
N HIS A 188 17.85 0.25 -6.90
CA HIS A 188 16.98 -0.65 -7.65
C HIS A 188 17.37 -2.13 -7.51
N GLU A 189 18.67 -2.42 -7.42
CA GLU A 189 19.16 -3.79 -7.31
C GLU A 189 18.71 -4.45 -6.02
N TYR A 190 18.34 -3.68 -5.00
CA TYR A 190 17.90 -4.19 -3.70
C TYR A 190 16.41 -4.56 -3.66
N TYR A 191 15.62 -4.21 -4.68
CA TYR A 191 14.19 -4.50 -4.73
C TYR A 191 13.89 -5.98 -4.48
N ASN A 192 12.95 -6.25 -3.57
CA ASN A 192 12.67 -7.55 -2.99
C ASN A 192 11.18 -7.67 -2.59
N ARG A 193 10.78 -8.83 -2.07
CA ARG A 193 9.39 -9.09 -1.63
C ARG A 193 8.87 -8.07 -0.62
N GLY A 194 9.62 -7.81 0.45
CA GLY A 194 9.27 -6.79 1.44
C GLY A 194 9.12 -5.39 0.85
N THR A 195 9.90 -5.04 -0.17
CA THR A 195 9.82 -3.72 -0.84
C THR A 195 8.54 -3.60 -1.68
N LEU A 196 8.15 -4.65 -2.41
CA LEU A 196 6.88 -4.66 -3.13
C LEU A 196 5.70 -4.58 -2.15
N TRP A 197 5.75 -5.34 -1.05
CA TRP A 197 4.76 -5.23 0.01
C TRP A 197 4.65 -3.80 0.54
N ALA A 198 5.79 -3.17 0.85
CA ALA A 198 5.84 -1.79 1.34
C ALA A 198 5.13 -0.82 0.39
N ARG A 199 5.27 -1.02 -0.92
CA ARG A 199 4.55 -0.25 -1.92
C ARG A 199 3.05 -0.56 -1.90
N MET A 200 2.64 -1.82 -1.89
CA MET A 200 1.22 -2.21 -1.96
C MET A 200 0.41 -1.71 -0.74
N VAL A 201 0.99 -1.71 0.47
CA VAL A 201 0.23 -1.26 1.65
C VAL A 201 -0.05 0.25 1.62
N MET A 202 0.79 1.03 0.95
CA MET A 202 0.58 2.47 0.82
C MET A 202 -0.69 2.78 0.02
N HIS A 203 -1.14 1.88 -0.85
CA HIS A 203 -2.40 2.04 -1.58
C HIS A 203 -3.66 1.79 -0.74
N ILE A 204 -3.53 1.25 0.47
CA ILE A 204 -4.64 1.05 1.40
C ILE A 204 -5.05 2.42 1.96
N GLY A 205 -6.33 2.78 1.87
CA GLY A 205 -6.79 4.15 2.10
C GLY A 205 -6.61 4.69 3.52
N GLY A 206 -6.43 3.82 4.52
CA GLY A 206 -6.08 4.25 5.88
C GLY A 206 -4.58 4.20 6.19
N VAL A 207 -3.75 3.81 5.22
CA VAL A 207 -2.28 3.81 5.32
C VAL A 207 -1.72 4.99 4.56
N GLY A 208 -1.77 4.99 3.22
CA GLY A 208 -1.28 6.09 2.40
C GLY A 208 -2.36 7.13 2.15
N VAL A 209 -2.14 8.31 2.72
CA VAL A 209 -2.89 9.52 2.41
C VAL A 209 -2.11 10.31 1.37
N ALA A 210 -2.84 10.81 0.37
CA ALA A 210 -2.33 11.58 -0.75
C ALA A 210 -3.13 12.87 -0.92
N VAL A 211 -2.48 13.88 -1.46
CA VAL A 211 -3.12 15.13 -1.87
C VAL A 211 -3.85 14.90 -3.19
N VAL A 212 -5.15 15.21 -3.20
CA VAL A 212 -6.00 15.10 -4.38
C VAL A 212 -6.42 16.49 -4.79
N GLU A 213 -5.85 16.95 -5.89
CA GLU A 213 -6.15 18.23 -6.52
C GLU A 213 -7.14 18.03 -7.68
N LYS A 214 -8.31 18.66 -7.62
CA LYS A 214 -9.38 18.54 -8.63
C LYS A 214 -9.79 19.90 -9.16
N ALA A 215 -9.82 20.02 -10.49
CA ALA A 215 -10.45 21.16 -11.16
C ALA A 215 -11.98 21.04 -11.04
N ILE A 216 -12.63 22.11 -10.58
CA ILE A 216 -14.08 22.24 -10.51
C ILE A 216 -14.50 23.52 -11.23
N PRO A 217 -15.73 23.58 -11.79
CA PRO A 217 -16.24 24.83 -12.34
C PRO A 217 -16.20 25.93 -11.27
N ALA A 218 -15.68 27.10 -11.63
CA ALA A 218 -15.64 28.24 -10.74
C ALA A 218 -17.06 28.68 -10.38
N GLN A 219 -17.27 29.10 -9.14
CA GLN A 219 -18.56 29.63 -8.73
C GLN A 219 -18.86 30.93 -9.49
N ALA A 220 -20.14 31.23 -9.74
CA ALA A 220 -20.59 32.40 -10.52
C ALA A 220 -20.04 33.76 -10.02
N ASN A 221 -19.59 33.83 -8.75
CA ASN A 221 -18.99 35.00 -8.12
C ASN A 221 -17.52 34.80 -7.73
N SER A 222 -16.78 33.92 -8.42
CA SER A 222 -15.36 33.68 -8.12
C SER A 222 -14.55 34.96 -8.27
N ALA A 223 -13.85 35.34 -7.21
CA ALA A 223 -12.95 36.50 -7.21
C ALA A 223 -11.74 36.32 -8.16
N SER A 224 -11.44 35.09 -8.59
CA SER A 224 -10.32 34.80 -9.49
C SER A 224 -10.60 35.19 -10.95
N GLY A 225 -11.88 35.38 -11.32
CA GLY A 225 -12.30 35.60 -12.71
C GLY A 225 -12.01 34.41 -13.64
N ARG A 226 -11.60 33.26 -13.11
CA ARG A 226 -11.31 32.04 -13.88
C ARG A 226 -12.59 31.23 -14.07
N GLU A 227 -12.66 30.49 -15.16
CA GLU A 227 -13.76 29.53 -15.43
C GLU A 227 -13.66 28.28 -14.55
N TRP A 228 -12.45 27.95 -14.08
CA TRP A 228 -12.16 26.79 -13.26
C TRP A 228 -11.43 27.20 -11.98
N GLU A 229 -11.84 26.59 -10.88
CA GLU A 229 -11.16 26.63 -9.60
C GLU A 229 -10.56 25.27 -9.29
N THR A 230 -9.58 25.25 -8.39
CA THR A 230 -8.95 24.02 -7.96
C THR A 230 -9.27 23.76 -6.50
N VAL A 231 -9.80 22.59 -6.20
CA VAL A 231 -10.03 22.10 -4.84
C VAL A 231 -8.95 21.08 -4.49
N VAL A 232 -8.24 21.37 -3.41
CA VAL A 232 -7.26 20.46 -2.82
C VAL A 232 -7.93 19.74 -1.66
N SER A 233 -7.82 18.42 -1.64
CA SER A 233 -8.36 17.54 -0.60
C SER A 233 -7.37 16.43 -0.27
N GLU A 234 -7.59 15.71 0.82
CA GLU A 234 -6.85 14.48 1.11
C GLU A 234 -7.67 13.27 0.67
N GLY A 235 -7.00 12.26 0.10
CA GLY A 235 -7.61 11.01 -0.34
C GLY A 235 -6.64 9.84 -0.22
N ALA A 236 -7.09 8.66 -0.65
CA ALA A 236 -6.23 7.49 -0.70
C ALA A 236 -5.17 7.61 -1.81
N MET A 237 -4.01 7.01 -1.57
CA MET A 237 -2.91 7.02 -2.52
C MET A 237 -3.19 6.08 -3.69
N ASN A 238 -3.56 6.62 -4.85
CA ASN A 238 -3.92 5.86 -6.04
C ASN A 238 -2.82 5.72 -7.08
N THR A 239 -1.60 6.17 -6.75
CA THR A 239 -0.41 6.39 -7.63
C THR A 239 -0.30 7.83 -8.15
N THR A 240 0.92 8.17 -8.54
CA THR A 240 1.25 9.42 -9.24
C THR A 240 1.90 9.12 -10.58
N VAL A 241 1.66 10.01 -11.54
CA VAL A 241 2.15 9.91 -12.92
C VAL A 241 3.26 10.94 -13.12
N LEU A 242 4.22 10.63 -13.99
CA LEU A 242 5.23 11.60 -14.40
C LEU A 242 4.57 12.58 -15.38
N ALA A 243 4.58 13.88 -15.10
CA ALA A 243 4.13 14.85 -16.10
C ALA A 243 5.01 14.75 -17.36
N GLY A 244 4.43 14.16 -18.40
CA GLY A 244 5.09 13.76 -19.63
C GLY A 244 4.22 12.69 -20.27
N VAL A 245 3.45 13.09 -21.28
CA VAL A 245 2.61 12.15 -22.01
C VAL A 245 3.38 11.69 -23.23
N LEU A 246 3.67 10.39 -23.32
CA LEU A 246 4.27 9.83 -24.53
C LEU A 246 3.14 9.38 -25.46
N ASN A 247 3.32 9.62 -26.76
CA ASN A 247 2.53 8.93 -27.78
C ASN A 247 2.99 7.48 -27.77
N ASP A 248 2.18 6.59 -27.21
CA ASP A 248 2.56 5.19 -27.09
C ASP A 248 1.92 4.36 -28.19
N ARG A 249 2.75 3.68 -29.00
CA ARG A 249 2.36 2.66 -29.99
C ARG A 249 3.53 1.73 -30.32
N PRO A 250 3.48 0.46 -29.87
CA PRO A 250 4.36 -0.59 -30.38
C PRO A 250 3.95 -1.14 -31.76
N ASP A 251 2.69 -0.93 -32.18
CA ASP A 251 2.02 -1.63 -33.28
C ASP A 251 1.18 -0.67 -34.16
N GLY A 252 1.75 -0.26 -35.30
CA GLY A 252 1.39 0.92 -36.10
C GLY A 252 0.05 0.95 -36.87
N ASN A 253 -1.07 0.42 -36.35
CA ASN A 253 -2.33 0.30 -37.13
C ASN A 253 -3.54 1.15 -36.70
N ALA A 254 -3.40 2.10 -35.77
CA ALA A 254 -4.48 3.04 -35.40
C ALA A 254 -3.96 4.51 -35.35
N PRO A 255 -4.68 5.54 -34.87
CA PRO A 255 -4.15 6.91 -34.84
C PRO A 255 -2.92 7.04 -33.93
N THR A 256 -1.89 7.77 -34.33
CA THR A 256 -0.58 7.96 -33.65
C THR A 256 -0.62 8.81 -32.38
N ASP A 257 -1.82 9.12 -31.92
CA ASP A 257 -2.07 10.26 -31.02
C ASP A 257 -2.55 9.78 -29.64
N ILE A 258 -2.35 8.49 -29.33
CA ILE A 258 -2.71 7.92 -28.03
C ILE A 258 -1.63 8.33 -27.02
N GLN A 259 -1.98 9.38 -26.31
CA GLN A 259 -1.25 9.97 -25.21
C GLN A 259 -1.44 9.10 -23.94
N THR A 260 -0.40 8.39 -23.48
CA THR A 260 -0.44 7.57 -22.25
C THR A 260 0.36 8.20 -21.12
N LEU A 261 -0.23 8.20 -19.92
CA LEU A 261 0.45 8.63 -18.69
C LEU A 261 1.41 7.53 -18.25
N LYS A 262 2.69 7.89 -18.05
CA LYS A 262 3.66 6.96 -17.47
C LYS A 262 3.60 7.04 -15.94
N TYR A 263 3.32 5.91 -15.30
CA TYR A 263 3.36 5.79 -13.85
C TYR A 263 4.81 5.72 -13.38
N THR A 264 5.08 6.31 -12.22
CA THR A 264 6.43 6.44 -11.69
C THR A 264 6.73 5.28 -10.77
N TYR A 265 7.11 4.17 -11.38
CA TYR A 265 7.67 3.02 -10.69
C TYR A 265 9.14 2.87 -11.02
N GLY A 266 9.89 2.26 -10.10
CA GLY A 266 11.32 2.18 -10.19
C GLY A 266 12.02 3.45 -9.68
N VAL A 267 13.29 3.29 -9.32
CA VAL A 267 14.07 4.27 -8.56
C VAL A 267 14.26 5.57 -9.33
N THR A 268 14.57 5.48 -10.60
CA THR A 268 14.88 6.62 -11.46
C THR A 268 13.66 7.52 -11.60
N ARG A 269 12.49 6.95 -11.95
CA ARG A 269 11.25 7.71 -12.09
C ARG A 269 10.75 8.25 -10.76
N SER A 270 10.90 7.48 -9.68
CA SER A 270 10.59 7.90 -8.31
C SER A 270 11.41 9.13 -7.90
N LYS A 271 12.71 9.13 -8.19
CA LYS A 271 13.60 10.28 -7.96
C LYS A 271 13.28 11.46 -8.87
N LEU A 272 12.87 11.21 -10.13
CA LEU A 272 12.49 12.28 -11.06
C LEU A 272 11.26 13.07 -10.55
N LEU A 273 10.30 12.40 -9.89
CA LEU A 273 9.17 13.09 -9.26
C LEU A 273 9.61 14.15 -8.24
N ALA A 274 10.66 13.86 -7.48
CA ALA A 274 11.16 14.75 -6.43
C ALA A 274 11.90 15.98 -6.99
N VAL A 275 12.40 15.90 -8.24
CA VAL A 275 13.32 16.90 -8.80
C VAL A 275 12.69 17.77 -9.87
N LEU A 276 11.88 17.22 -10.78
CA LEU A 276 11.34 17.97 -11.93
C LEU A 276 10.39 19.11 -11.49
N SER A 277 10.58 20.34 -12.00
CA SER A 277 9.71 21.48 -11.66
C SER A 277 8.29 21.36 -12.22
N THR A 278 8.11 20.55 -13.25
CA THR A 278 6.78 20.23 -13.82
C THR A 278 5.92 19.40 -12.87
N GLN A 279 6.52 18.74 -11.87
CA GLN A 279 5.78 18.03 -10.85
C GLN A 279 5.44 18.95 -9.70
N MET A 280 4.25 18.76 -9.15
CA MET A 280 3.89 19.38 -7.90
C MET A 280 4.69 18.72 -6.76
N PRO A 281 5.07 19.47 -5.71
CA PRO A 281 5.82 18.89 -4.60
C PRO A 281 5.13 17.69 -3.92
N TYR A 282 3.80 17.66 -3.94
CA TYR A 282 3.05 16.53 -3.39
C TYR A 282 3.11 15.28 -4.28
N ASP A 283 3.57 15.35 -5.53
CA ASP A 283 3.51 14.21 -6.44
C ASP A 283 4.43 13.06 -5.98
N ALA A 284 5.63 13.41 -5.50
CA ALA A 284 6.54 12.48 -4.86
C ALA A 284 5.97 11.94 -3.53
N ALA A 285 5.27 12.80 -2.78
CA ALA A 285 4.60 12.40 -1.53
C ALA A 285 3.32 11.58 -1.75
N ASN A 286 2.77 11.59 -2.97
CA ASN A 286 1.62 10.81 -3.41
C ASN A 286 2.04 9.49 -4.06
N ASN A 287 3.33 9.22 -4.18
CA ASN A 287 3.83 8.04 -4.86
C ASN A 287 4.18 6.93 -3.86
N ALA A 288 3.49 5.79 -3.94
CA ALA A 288 3.71 4.64 -3.06
C ALA A 288 5.11 4.03 -3.18
N GLU A 289 5.68 4.01 -4.38
CA GLU A 289 7.04 3.51 -4.63
C GLU A 289 8.08 4.36 -3.89
N ASN A 290 7.91 5.69 -3.83
CA ASN A 290 8.82 6.58 -3.09
C ASN A 290 8.90 6.21 -1.59
N TYR A 291 7.79 5.81 -0.96
CA TYR A 291 7.79 5.34 0.44
C TYR A 291 8.50 3.99 0.59
N ALA A 292 8.22 3.03 -0.30
CA ALA A 292 8.85 1.72 -0.28
C ALA A 292 10.38 1.82 -0.46
N LEU A 293 10.82 2.64 -1.42
CA LEU A 293 12.24 2.91 -1.69
C LEU A 293 12.90 3.67 -0.54
N TYR A 294 12.19 4.59 0.11
CA TYR A 294 12.71 5.30 1.27
C TYR A 294 12.94 4.33 2.43
N ALA A 295 11.95 3.47 2.72
CA ALA A 295 12.05 2.46 3.76
C ALA A 295 13.17 1.45 3.48
N GLN A 296 13.31 1.00 2.24
CA GLN A 296 14.41 0.16 1.80
C GLN A 296 15.78 0.83 1.96
N ALA A 297 15.93 2.08 1.51
CA ALA A 297 17.17 2.83 1.65
C ALA A 297 17.57 2.97 3.12
N ARG A 298 16.61 3.27 3.99
CA ARG A 298 16.82 3.39 5.44
C ARG A 298 17.22 2.07 6.09
N TYR A 299 16.61 0.96 5.68
CA TYR A 299 17.01 -0.38 6.12
C TYR A 299 18.46 -0.69 5.73
N ILE A 300 18.85 -0.43 4.47
CA ILE A 300 20.22 -0.66 4.00
C ILE A 300 21.22 0.21 4.77
N MET A 301 20.90 1.49 4.99
CA MET A 301 21.73 2.39 5.80
C MET A 301 21.93 1.84 7.22
N GLN A 302 20.88 1.34 7.85
CA GLN A 302 20.95 0.79 9.20
C GLN A 302 21.74 -0.52 9.26
N LYS A 303 21.56 -1.42 8.29
CA LYS A 303 22.17 -2.76 8.30
C LYS A 303 23.57 -2.82 7.71
N LYS A 304 23.85 -2.00 6.70
CA LYS A 304 25.10 -2.03 5.92
C LYS A 304 25.94 -0.76 6.06
N GLY A 305 25.39 0.30 6.65
CA GLY A 305 26.14 1.53 6.93
C GLY A 305 26.37 2.45 5.73
N PHE A 306 25.66 2.23 4.62
CA PHE A 306 25.73 3.10 3.44
C PHE A 306 24.36 3.30 2.79
N TYR A 307 24.21 4.39 2.04
CA TYR A 307 23.04 4.65 1.21
C TYR A 307 23.39 4.28 -0.25
N PRO A 308 22.71 3.30 -0.88
CA PRO A 308 22.98 2.93 -2.27
C PRO A 308 22.52 4.06 -3.18
N ASN A 309 23.47 4.92 -3.58
CA ASN A 309 23.17 6.10 -4.36
C ASN A 309 23.86 6.10 -5.73
N VAL A 310 23.06 5.89 -6.77
CA VAL A 310 23.35 6.45 -8.08
C VAL A 310 22.50 7.71 -8.23
N PRO A 311 23.14 8.90 -8.29
CA PRO A 311 22.44 10.14 -8.58
C PRO A 311 21.75 10.01 -9.93
N VAL A 312 20.50 10.50 -10.03
CA VAL A 312 19.92 10.76 -11.36
C VAL A 312 20.75 11.90 -11.93
N MET A 313 21.38 11.68 -13.10
CA MET A 313 22.37 12.59 -13.70
C MET A 313 21.98 14.07 -13.60
N ASP A 314 22.96 14.94 -13.43
CA ASP A 314 22.73 16.39 -13.41
C ASP A 314 22.34 16.84 -14.83
N PHE A 315 21.08 17.23 -15.04
CA PHE A 315 20.60 17.59 -16.37
C PHE A 315 20.79 19.08 -16.62
N PRO A 316 21.28 19.47 -17.82
CA PRO A 316 21.48 20.88 -18.15
C PRO A 316 20.16 21.66 -18.24
N ASN A 317 19.02 20.98 -18.47
CA ASN A 317 17.67 21.53 -18.40
C ASN A 317 16.63 20.40 -18.30
N GLU A 318 15.42 20.73 -17.83
CA GLU A 318 14.32 19.77 -17.61
C GLU A 318 13.76 19.18 -18.90
N LEU A 319 13.80 19.94 -20.00
CA LEU A 319 13.35 19.47 -21.31
C LEU A 319 14.17 18.24 -21.75
N SER A 320 15.46 18.21 -21.44
CA SER A 320 16.33 17.06 -21.70
C SER A 320 15.93 15.82 -20.91
N VAL A 321 15.26 15.97 -19.76
CA VAL A 321 14.76 14.83 -18.96
C VAL A 321 13.47 14.29 -19.53
N LEU A 322 12.57 15.19 -19.91
CA LEU A 322 11.26 14.84 -20.47
C LEU A 322 11.38 14.19 -21.86
N THR A 323 12.43 14.53 -22.61
CA THR A 323 12.69 13.98 -23.96
C THR A 323 13.64 12.78 -23.96
N ASN A 324 14.24 12.43 -22.82
CA ASN A 324 15.15 11.30 -22.74
C ASN A 324 14.36 10.00 -22.50
N GLU A 325 14.15 9.25 -23.58
CA GLU A 325 13.43 7.98 -23.56
C GLU A 325 14.01 6.97 -22.58
N GLN A 326 15.33 6.96 -22.33
CA GLN A 326 15.92 5.99 -21.38
C GLN A 326 15.52 6.28 -19.93
N LEU A 327 15.38 7.55 -19.57
CA LEU A 327 14.88 7.95 -18.24
C LEU A 327 13.39 7.72 -18.13
N GLN A 328 12.66 8.06 -19.20
CA GLN A 328 11.24 7.83 -19.30
C GLN A 328 10.91 6.34 -19.35
N ASP A 329 11.78 5.46 -19.83
CA ASP A 329 11.58 4.00 -19.88
C ASP A 329 11.84 3.28 -18.55
N GLY A 330 12.50 3.97 -17.61
CA GLY A 330 12.84 3.45 -16.30
C GLY A 330 13.94 2.37 -16.32
N GLU A 331 14.02 1.59 -15.24
CA GLU A 331 15.01 0.53 -15.10
C GLU A 331 14.80 -0.63 -16.08
N ARG A 332 15.90 -1.31 -16.44
CA ARG A 332 15.86 -2.50 -17.31
C ARG A 332 15.14 -3.68 -16.67
N CYS A 333 15.29 -3.87 -15.36
CA CYS A 333 14.55 -4.88 -14.62
C CYS A 333 13.33 -4.21 -13.99
N LYS A 334 12.15 -4.66 -14.41
CA LYS A 334 10.87 -4.04 -14.08
C LYS A 334 10.14 -4.91 -13.07
N TYR A 335 9.78 -4.29 -11.95
CA TYR A 335 9.01 -4.92 -10.88
C TYR A 335 7.57 -4.38 -10.81
N ALA A 336 7.11 -3.75 -11.90
CA ALA A 336 5.79 -3.18 -12.03
C ALA A 336 5.44 -2.95 -13.50
N TYR A 337 4.14 -2.84 -13.79
CA TYR A 337 3.67 -2.38 -15.08
C TYR A 337 3.64 -0.84 -15.11
N PHE A 338 4.51 -0.24 -15.89
CA PHE A 338 4.75 1.20 -15.90
C PHE A 338 3.63 2.06 -16.50
N ASP A 339 2.64 1.45 -17.15
CA ASP A 339 1.53 2.15 -17.82
C ASP A 339 0.19 1.92 -17.14
N SER A 340 0.19 1.28 -15.96
CA SER A 340 -1.03 1.04 -15.21
C SER A 340 -0.85 1.27 -13.73
N SER A 341 -1.91 1.72 -13.08
CA SER A 341 -1.95 1.86 -11.63
C SER A 341 -1.96 0.48 -10.97
N ASP A 342 -1.32 0.35 -9.81
CA ASP A 342 -1.51 -0.84 -8.97
C ASP A 342 -2.88 -0.85 -8.30
N VAL A 343 -3.62 0.25 -8.33
CA VAL A 343 -4.98 0.30 -7.79
C VAL A 343 -5.98 0.02 -8.89
N VAL A 344 -6.56 -1.17 -8.86
CA VAL A 344 -7.52 -1.65 -9.86
C VAL A 344 -8.91 -1.74 -9.24
N ALA A 345 -9.94 -1.29 -9.96
CA ALA A 345 -11.30 -1.42 -9.48
C ALA A 345 -11.68 -2.91 -9.30
N PRO A 346 -12.32 -3.30 -8.19
CA PRO A 346 -12.75 -4.68 -7.99
C PRO A 346 -13.79 -5.08 -9.05
N PRO A 347 -13.84 -6.36 -9.48
CA PRO A 347 -14.85 -6.83 -10.43
C PRO A 347 -16.27 -6.64 -9.85
N PRO A 348 -17.27 -6.32 -10.67
CA PRO A 348 -18.61 -5.95 -10.18
C PRO A 348 -19.31 -6.99 -9.29
N ASN A 349 -18.95 -8.27 -9.44
CA ASN A 349 -19.57 -9.40 -8.73
C ASN A 349 -18.65 -10.03 -7.68
N MET A 350 -17.56 -9.35 -7.31
CA MET A 350 -16.61 -9.87 -6.32
C MET A 350 -17.10 -9.55 -4.90
N GLU A 351 -17.12 -10.56 -4.04
CA GLU A 351 -17.37 -10.35 -2.61
C GLU A 351 -16.16 -9.64 -1.98
N LEU A 352 -16.39 -8.44 -1.43
CA LEU A 352 -15.37 -7.67 -0.73
C LEU A 352 -15.25 -8.18 0.71
N LYS A 353 -14.27 -9.07 0.95
CA LYS A 353 -14.04 -9.68 2.27
C LYS A 353 -13.19 -8.82 3.22
N ALA A 354 -12.70 -7.68 2.75
CA ALA A 354 -11.84 -6.76 3.50
C ALA A 354 -12.66 -5.65 4.17
N LYS A 355 -12.51 -5.46 5.48
CA LYS A 355 -13.11 -4.32 6.20
C LYS A 355 -12.19 -3.10 6.06
N PRO A 356 -12.66 -1.95 5.56
CA PRO A 356 -11.86 -0.73 5.55
C PRO A 356 -11.57 -0.28 6.99
N LEU A 357 -10.46 0.46 7.18
CA LEU A 357 -10.17 1.14 8.44
C LEU A 357 -11.34 2.06 8.83
N PRO A 358 -11.72 2.16 10.12
CA PRO A 358 -12.47 3.32 10.61
C PRO A 358 -11.53 4.53 10.43
N GLY A 359 -11.63 5.19 9.28
CA GLY A 359 -10.62 6.16 8.86
C GLY A 359 -10.53 7.35 9.82
N ALA A 360 -9.35 7.98 9.87
CA ALA A 360 -9.21 9.33 10.43
C ALA A 360 -10.13 10.36 9.73
N ALA A 361 -10.59 10.05 8.50
CA ALA A 361 -11.61 10.78 7.76
C ALA A 361 -13.06 10.39 8.10
N SER A 362 -13.30 9.29 8.85
CA SER A 362 -14.63 8.95 9.36
C SER A 362 -14.88 9.65 10.71
N LYS A 363 -14.75 10.99 10.74
CA LYS A 363 -15.60 11.80 11.63
C LYS A 363 -17.01 11.88 11.04
N GLN A 364 -17.61 10.74 10.71
CA GLN A 364 -19.06 10.67 10.60
C GLN A 364 -19.58 10.42 12.01
N GLN A 365 -20.14 11.48 12.59
CA GLN A 365 -20.82 11.47 13.88
C GLN A 365 -21.72 10.24 14.04
N PRO A 366 -21.42 9.30 14.95
CA PRO A 366 -22.38 8.29 15.35
C PRO A 366 -22.78 8.59 16.79
N ALA A 367 -23.59 9.63 17.01
CA ALA A 367 -24.19 9.88 18.33
C ALA A 367 -25.45 10.76 18.36
N LEU A 368 -25.93 11.32 17.24
CA LEU A 368 -27.08 12.25 17.27
C LEU A 368 -28.37 11.72 16.62
N MET A 369 -28.34 10.57 15.94
CA MET A 369 -29.57 9.93 15.41
C MET A 369 -30.20 8.89 16.33
N ILE A 370 -29.50 8.40 17.36
CA ILE A 370 -30.07 7.40 18.29
C ILE A 370 -30.82 8.08 19.47
N LEU A 371 -30.57 9.37 19.75
CA LEU A 371 -31.38 10.11 20.73
C LEU A 371 -32.67 10.71 20.16
N ALA A 372 -32.80 10.87 18.83
CA ALA A 372 -34.01 11.41 18.22
C ALA A 372 -35.16 10.38 18.15
N THR A 373 -34.86 9.09 18.10
CA THR A 373 -35.88 8.03 18.07
C THR A 373 -36.39 7.61 19.45
N LEU A 374 -35.64 7.85 20.53
CA LEU A 374 -36.12 7.60 21.91
C LEU A 374 -36.97 8.73 22.51
N ALA A 375 -36.85 9.97 22.01
CA ALA A 375 -37.65 11.10 22.51
C ALA A 375 -39.09 11.15 21.94
N VAL A 376 -39.33 10.56 20.77
CA VAL A 376 -40.68 10.51 20.18
C VAL A 376 -41.50 9.34 20.76
N ALA A 377 -40.86 8.24 21.14
CA ALA A 377 -41.56 7.09 21.73
C ALA A 377 -42.02 7.32 23.18
N THR A 378 -41.38 8.25 23.91
CA THR A 378 -41.79 8.62 25.29
C THR A 378 -42.87 9.70 25.34
N SER A 379 -43.14 10.39 24.23
CA SER A 379 -44.15 11.46 24.16
C SER A 379 -45.56 10.96 23.77
N ILE A 380 -45.71 9.69 23.38
CA ILE A 380 -47.00 9.10 22.96
C ILE A 380 -47.60 8.19 24.05
N ALA A 381 -46.84 7.86 25.11
CA ALA A 381 -47.30 6.99 26.21
C ALA A 381 -47.90 7.73 27.43
N MET A 382 -48.07 9.05 27.38
CA MET A 382 -48.72 9.83 28.47
C MET A 382 -49.85 10.73 27.97
N SER A 383 -50.81 10.17 27.23
CA SER A 383 -52.14 10.80 27.06
C SER A 383 -53.25 9.75 27.07
N SER A 384 -53.50 9.18 28.23
CA SER A 384 -54.75 8.48 28.53
C SER A 384 -55.00 8.48 30.03
N PHE A 385 -55.31 9.65 30.59
CA PHE A 385 -56.18 9.85 31.76
C PHE A 385 -56.55 11.34 31.81
N GLY A 386 -57.83 11.62 31.58
CA GLY A 386 -58.42 12.96 31.49
C GLY A 386 -59.64 12.92 30.60
#